data_AF-S7IWR7-F1
#
_entry.id   AF-S7IWR7-F1
#
_cell.length_a   1.000
_cell.length_b   1.000
_cell.length_c   1.000
_cell.angle_alpha   90.00
_cell.angle_beta   90.00
_cell.angle_gamma   90.00
#
_symmetry.space_group_name_H-M   'P 1'
#
loop_
_entity.id
_entity.type
_entity.pdbx_description
1 polymer ?
#
loop_
_entity_poly.entity_id
_entity_poly.type
_entity_poly.pdbx_seq_one_letter_code
_entity_poly.pdbx_strand_id
1 'polypeptide(L)'
;MEKAKEADGFVFGTPVYFAHPSGQILSFLNRVFYSSAVGELYPVFAGKPGAAIASARRGGTTAAVDVIQKYFGIASMPIVTSTYWNMVHGMTPDEVRKDLEGMQTMRNIGRNMAWMLKGFAKQEKETSFADHVEATHRTDFHH
;
A
#
# COMPACT_ATOMS: atom_id res chain seq x y z
N MET A 1 10.53 -11.92 4.87
CA MET A 1 10.62 -10.80 5.83
C MET A 1 11.90 -9.99 5.67
N GLU A 2 13.07 -10.61 5.48
CA GLU A 2 14.35 -9.86 5.36
C GLU A 2 14.32 -8.68 4.38
N LYS A 3 13.91 -8.90 3.12
CA LYS A 3 13.79 -7.79 2.14
C LYS A 3 12.82 -6.68 2.55
N ALA A 4 11.78 -6.98 3.34
CA ALA A 4 10.82 -5.98 3.78
C ALA A 4 11.38 -5.09 4.90
N LYS A 5 12.30 -5.62 5.72
CA LYS A 5 12.98 -4.83 6.76
C LYS A 5 13.86 -3.74 6.14
N GLU A 6 14.55 -4.08 5.06
CA GLU A 6 15.45 -3.20 4.31
C GLU A 6 14.74 -2.22 3.36
N ALA A 7 13.47 -2.46 3.04
CA ALA A 7 12.72 -1.60 2.13
C ALA A 7 12.29 -0.30 2.83
N ASP A 8 12.44 0.84 2.15
CA ASP A 8 11.97 2.13 2.66
C ASP A 8 10.49 2.40 2.35
N GLY A 9 9.91 1.66 1.39
CA GLY A 9 8.52 1.79 0.96
C GLY A 9 8.09 0.62 0.10
N PHE A 10 6.80 0.49 -0.15
CA PHE A 10 6.22 -0.68 -0.81
C PHE A 10 5.27 -0.32 -1.95
N VAL A 11 5.28 -1.14 -3.00
CA VAL A 11 4.30 -1.08 -4.09
C VAL A 11 3.73 -2.48 -4.27
N PHE A 12 2.40 -2.60 -4.15
CA PHE A 12 1.68 -3.84 -4.32
C PHE A 12 0.72 -3.72 -5.50
N GLY A 13 0.99 -4.48 -6.57
CA GLY A 13 0.17 -4.52 -7.78
C GLY A 13 -0.69 -5.79 -7.83
N THR A 14 -1.91 -5.66 -8.35
CA THR A 14 -2.80 -6.82 -8.58
C THR A 14 -3.61 -6.67 -9.86
N PRO A 15 -3.85 -7.76 -10.62
CA PRO A 15 -5.00 -7.81 -11.51
C PRO A 15 -6.30 -7.83 -10.69
N VAL A 16 -7.40 -7.41 -11.32
CA VAL A 16 -8.75 -7.46 -10.72
C VAL A 16 -9.50 -8.70 -11.21
N TYR A 17 -10.02 -9.49 -10.27
CA TYR A 17 -10.95 -10.58 -10.52
C TYR A 17 -12.20 -10.37 -9.67
N PHE A 18 -13.38 -10.30 -10.30
CA PHE A 18 -14.67 -10.09 -9.61
C PHE A 18 -14.66 -8.90 -8.62
N ALA A 19 -14.12 -7.76 -9.05
CA ALA A 19 -13.95 -6.55 -8.23
C ALA A 19 -13.12 -6.76 -6.95
N HIS A 20 -12.23 -7.75 -6.95
CA HIS A 20 -11.30 -8.07 -5.88
C HIS A 20 -9.86 -8.20 -6.40
N PRO A 21 -8.86 -8.05 -5.52
CA PRO A 21 -7.49 -8.44 -5.83
C PRO A 21 -7.39 -9.93 -6.15
N SER A 22 -6.29 -10.33 -6.79
CA SER A 22 -6.00 -11.74 -6.98
C SER A 22 -5.87 -12.47 -5.64
N GLY A 23 -6.30 -13.74 -5.59
CA GLY A 23 -6.14 -14.55 -4.38
C GLY A 23 -4.68 -14.66 -3.93
N GLN A 24 -3.74 -14.68 -4.88
CA GLN A 24 -2.31 -14.75 -4.60
C GLN A 24 -1.81 -13.56 -3.79
N ILE A 25 -2.17 -12.32 -4.18
CA ILE A 25 -1.73 -11.13 -3.44
C ILE A 25 -2.39 -11.10 -2.06
N LEU A 26 -3.66 -11.49 -1.93
CA LEU A 26 -4.34 -11.54 -0.63
C LEU A 26 -3.71 -12.56 0.30
N SER A 27 -3.43 -13.77 -0.18
CA SER A 27 -2.72 -14.79 0.62
C SER A 27 -1.35 -14.31 1.07
N PHE A 28 -0.60 -13.63 0.19
CA PHE A 28 0.69 -13.05 0.52
C PHE A 28 0.57 -11.94 1.57
N LEU A 29 -0.32 -10.97 1.37
CA LEU A 29 -0.52 -9.82 2.27
C LEU A 29 -1.00 -10.29 3.65
N ASN A 30 -1.97 -11.20 3.71
CA ASN A 30 -2.40 -11.84 4.95
C ASN A 30 -1.22 -12.43 5.71
N ARG A 31 -0.38 -13.21 5.04
CA ARG A 31 0.76 -13.87 5.67
C ARG A 31 1.80 -12.87 6.16
N VAL A 32 2.18 -11.90 5.33
CA VAL A 32 3.31 -11.01 5.62
C VAL A 32 2.97 -10.00 6.72
N PHE A 33 1.76 -9.40 6.68
CA PHE A 33 1.32 -8.46 7.70
C PHE A 33 1.05 -9.17 9.02
N TYR A 34 0.38 -10.32 9.00
CA TYR A 34 0.15 -11.11 10.21
C TYR A 34 1.48 -11.53 10.87
N SER A 35 2.45 -12.00 10.07
CA SER A 35 3.77 -12.40 10.60
C SER A 35 4.63 -11.24 11.09
N SER A 36 4.29 -10.00 10.72
CA SER A 36 4.97 -8.78 11.16
C SER A 36 4.38 -8.19 12.44
N ALA A 37 3.19 -8.62 12.85
CA ALA A 37 2.50 -8.01 13.97
C ALA A 37 3.23 -8.31 15.28
N VAL A 38 3.47 -7.28 16.08
CA VAL A 38 3.98 -7.35 17.45
C VAL A 38 3.01 -6.57 18.33
N GLY A 39 2.06 -7.28 18.93
CA GLY A 39 0.88 -6.64 19.53
C GLY A 39 0.02 -5.98 18.45
N GLU A 40 -0.33 -4.71 18.64
CA GLU A 40 -1.09 -3.91 17.65
C GLU A 40 -0.20 -3.16 16.65
N LEU A 41 1.13 -3.31 16.77
CA LEU A 41 2.09 -2.62 15.91
C LEU A 41 2.62 -3.54 14.81
N TYR A 42 3.05 -2.92 13.71
CA TYR A 42 3.62 -3.62 12.55
C TYR A 42 5.03 -3.05 12.26
N PRO A 43 6.06 -3.35 13.08
CA PRO A 43 7.33 -2.62 13.06
C PRO A 43 8.08 -2.66 11.73
N VAL A 44 7.85 -3.67 10.90
CA VAL A 44 8.49 -3.78 9.57
C VAL A 44 7.86 -2.85 8.55
N PHE A 45 6.60 -2.47 8.75
CA PHE A 45 5.76 -1.73 7.80
C PHE A 45 5.40 -0.32 8.27
N ALA A 46 5.18 -0.12 9.57
CA ALA A 46 4.76 1.15 10.14
C ALA A 46 5.68 2.31 9.72
N GLY A 47 5.08 3.43 9.31
CA GLY A 47 5.79 4.62 8.84
C GLY A 47 6.31 4.54 7.40
N LYS A 48 6.38 3.34 6.80
CA LYS A 48 6.85 3.16 5.43
C LYS A 48 5.71 3.38 4.45
N PRO A 49 5.87 4.25 3.43
CA PRO A 49 4.81 4.55 2.49
C PRO A 49 4.47 3.34 1.61
N GLY A 50 3.17 3.11 1.39
CA GLY A 50 2.64 2.00 0.61
C GLY A 50 1.76 2.47 -0.56
N ALA A 51 1.99 1.94 -1.75
CA ALA A 51 1.12 2.15 -2.92
C ALA A 51 0.42 0.84 -3.31
N ALA A 52 -0.91 0.83 -3.27
CA ALA A 52 -1.73 -0.25 -3.86
C ALA A 52 -2.08 0.14 -5.29
N ILE A 53 -1.87 -0.76 -6.26
CA ILE A 53 -2.17 -0.54 -7.68
C ILE A 53 -3.02 -1.68 -8.22
N ALA A 54 -4.12 -1.36 -8.89
CA ALA A 54 -4.97 -2.35 -9.55
C ALA A 54 -4.98 -2.19 -11.08
N SER A 55 -4.97 -3.30 -11.80
CA SER A 55 -5.15 -3.34 -13.25
C SER A 55 -6.41 -4.13 -13.61
N ALA A 56 -7.26 -3.58 -14.46
CA ALA A 56 -8.46 -4.27 -14.94
C ALA A 56 -8.73 -3.98 -16.42
N ARG A 57 -9.51 -4.83 -17.09
CA ARG A 57 -9.98 -4.53 -18.43
C ARG A 57 -10.98 -3.35 -18.47
N ARG A 58 -11.84 -3.23 -17.45
CA ARG A 58 -12.96 -2.25 -17.44
C ARG A 58 -13.30 -1.65 -16.07
N GLY A 59 -13.31 -2.44 -15.00
CA GLY A 59 -13.78 -1.95 -13.69
C GLY A 59 -13.52 -2.92 -12.55
N GLY A 60 -14.00 -2.55 -11.36
CA GLY A 60 -13.73 -3.28 -10.10
C GLY A 60 -12.39 -2.92 -9.45
N THR A 61 -11.67 -1.95 -10.01
CA THR A 61 -10.36 -1.47 -9.56
C THR A 61 -10.43 -0.75 -8.23
N THR A 62 -11.38 0.17 -8.02
CA THR A 62 -11.53 0.89 -6.75
C THR A 62 -11.73 -0.07 -5.58
N ALA A 63 -12.70 -1.00 -5.71
CA ALA A 63 -12.94 -2.02 -4.69
C ALA A 63 -11.70 -2.90 -4.42
N ALA A 64 -10.94 -3.25 -5.46
CA ALA A 64 -9.71 -4.03 -5.29
C ALA A 64 -8.60 -3.23 -4.59
N VAL A 65 -8.41 -1.96 -4.95
CA VAL A 65 -7.45 -1.06 -4.29
C VAL A 65 -7.82 -0.89 -2.81
N ASP A 66 -9.10 -0.67 -2.50
CA ASP A 66 -9.59 -0.48 -1.13
C ASP A 66 -9.28 -1.70 -0.25
N VAL A 67 -9.41 -2.91 -0.78
CA VAL A 67 -9.05 -4.14 -0.03
C VAL A 67 -7.57 -4.16 0.34
N ILE A 68 -6.66 -3.79 -0.57
CA ILE A 68 -5.22 -3.75 -0.28
C ILE A 68 -4.89 -2.59 0.66
N GLN A 69 -5.53 -1.43 0.52
CA GLN A 69 -5.25 -0.28 1.38
C GLN A 69 -5.63 -0.51 2.85
N LYS A 70 -6.56 -1.43 3.16
CA LYS A 70 -6.87 -1.81 4.55
C LYS A 70 -5.63 -2.27 5.33
N TYR A 71 -4.74 -3.03 4.69
CA TYR A 71 -3.49 -3.47 5.34
C TYR A 71 -2.60 -2.28 5.70
N PHE A 72 -2.54 -1.27 4.84
CA PHE A 72 -1.74 -0.06 5.09
C PHE A 72 -2.32 0.75 6.25
N GLY A 73 -3.64 0.93 6.27
CA GLY A 73 -4.33 1.65 7.34
C GLY A 73 -4.14 0.97 8.70
N ILE A 74 -4.31 -0.35 8.78
CA ILE A 74 -4.10 -1.12 10.01
C ILE A 74 -2.63 -1.06 10.47
N ALA A 75 -1.68 -1.07 9.53
CA ALA A 75 -0.26 -1.10 9.83
C ALA A 75 0.39 0.29 10.03
N SER A 76 -0.40 1.37 10.14
CA SER A 76 0.11 2.75 10.23
C SER A 76 1.09 3.12 9.10
N MET A 77 0.78 2.68 7.87
CA MET A 77 1.53 3.03 6.66
C MET A 77 0.94 4.27 5.97
N PRO A 78 1.73 5.30 5.66
CA PRO A 78 1.30 6.39 4.80
C PRO A 78 0.90 5.88 3.39
N ILE A 79 -0.29 6.23 2.91
CA ILE A 79 -0.77 5.77 1.61
C ILE A 79 -0.25 6.70 0.50
N VAL A 80 0.46 6.13 -0.47
CA VAL A 80 0.91 6.87 -1.65
C VAL A 80 -0.21 6.94 -2.67
N THR A 81 -0.67 8.15 -2.94
CA THR A 81 -1.76 8.44 -3.87
C THR A 81 -1.27 9.14 -5.13
N SER A 82 -2.19 9.46 -6.01
CA SER A 82 -1.96 10.15 -7.28
C SER A 82 -3.05 11.20 -7.51
N THR A 83 -3.04 11.84 -8.67
CA THR A 83 -4.09 12.76 -9.14
C THR A 83 -5.43 12.06 -9.44
N TYR A 84 -5.44 10.72 -9.44
CA TYR A 84 -6.64 9.89 -9.49
C TYR A 84 -6.38 8.57 -8.74
N TRP A 85 -7.38 7.68 -8.69
CA TRP A 85 -7.24 6.37 -8.06
C TRP A 85 -6.08 5.58 -8.69
N ASN A 86 -5.33 4.85 -7.86
CA ASN A 86 -4.13 4.11 -8.25
C ASN A 86 -4.48 2.88 -9.11
N MET A 87 -4.90 3.10 -10.34
CA MET A 87 -5.38 2.05 -11.22
C MET A 87 -5.07 2.34 -12.69
N VAL A 88 -5.06 1.27 -13.48
CA VAL A 88 -4.86 1.30 -14.92
C VAL A 88 -5.84 0.37 -15.62
N HIS A 89 -6.15 0.67 -16.89
CA HIS A 89 -7.06 -0.13 -17.70
C HIS A 89 -6.38 -0.73 -18.94
N GLY A 90 -6.62 -2.03 -19.15
CA GLY A 90 -6.15 -2.76 -20.33
C GLY A 90 -6.14 -4.27 -20.11
N MET A 91 -6.40 -5.04 -21.17
CA MET A 91 -6.27 -6.50 -21.17
C MET A 91 -4.81 -6.94 -21.37
N THR A 92 -4.02 -6.11 -22.03
CA THR A 92 -2.60 -6.37 -22.33
C THR A 92 -1.73 -5.19 -21.89
N PRO A 93 -0.41 -5.39 -21.72
CA PRO A 93 0.51 -4.28 -21.43
C PRO A 93 0.44 -3.15 -22.47
N ASP A 94 0.23 -3.48 -23.75
CA ASP A 94 0.12 -2.48 -24.81
C ASP A 94 -1.18 -1.69 -24.75
N GLU A 95 -2.26 -2.30 -24.29
CA GLU A 95 -3.50 -1.57 -23.99
C GLU A 95 -3.35 -0.68 -22.76
N VAL A 96 -2.70 -1.16 -21.70
CA VAL A 96 -2.39 -0.36 -20.50
C VAL A 96 -1.56 0.88 -20.86
N ARG A 97 -0.59 0.76 -21.77
CA ARG A 97 0.20 1.91 -22.24
C ARG A 97 -0.64 2.95 -22.99
N LYS A 98 -1.80 2.57 -23.52
CA LYS A 98 -2.75 3.47 -24.20
C LYS A 98 -3.73 4.14 -23.23
N ASP A 99 -3.87 3.64 -22.00
CA ASP A 99 -4.57 4.34 -20.92
C ASP A 99 -3.71 5.52 -20.43
N LEU A 100 -3.81 6.65 -21.13
CA LEU A 100 -2.96 7.81 -20.88
C LEU A 100 -3.14 8.40 -19.47
N GLU A 101 -4.36 8.36 -18.93
CA GLU A 101 -4.67 8.81 -17.56
C GLU A 101 -4.15 7.83 -16.52
N GLY A 102 -4.34 6.52 -16.73
CA GLY A 102 -3.75 5.48 -15.89
C GLY A 102 -2.21 5.58 -15.86
N MET A 103 -1.58 5.78 -17.02
CA MET A 103 -0.13 5.97 -17.10
C MET A 103 0.34 7.29 -16.46
N GLN A 104 -0.44 8.36 -16.55
CA GLN A 104 -0.20 9.59 -15.77
C GLN A 104 -0.26 9.31 -14.28
N THR A 105 -1.25 8.53 -13.86
CA THR A 105 -1.42 8.12 -12.47
C THR A 105 -0.20 7.35 -11.99
N MET A 106 0.30 6.37 -12.76
CA MET A 106 1.51 5.61 -12.38
C MET A 106 2.75 6.49 -12.24
N ARG A 107 2.93 7.49 -13.13
CA ARG A 107 4.03 8.46 -13.01
C ARG A 107 3.90 9.29 -11.74
N ASN A 108 2.69 9.71 -11.40
CA ASN A 108 2.43 10.51 -10.21
C ASN A 108 2.63 9.69 -8.91
N ILE A 109 2.22 8.42 -8.86
CA ILE A 109 2.55 7.52 -7.75
C ILE A 109 4.06 7.45 -7.54
N GLY A 110 4.84 7.25 -8.62
CA GLY A 110 6.30 7.21 -8.52
C GLY A 110 6.92 8.50 -7.98
N ARG A 111 6.43 9.67 -8.45
CA ARG A 111 6.88 10.99 -7.97
C ARG A 111 6.51 11.21 -6.50
N ASN A 112 5.28 10.87 -6.12
CA ASN A 112 4.78 11.05 -4.76
C ASN A 112 5.49 10.12 -3.78
N MET A 113 5.72 8.85 -4.17
CA MET A 113 6.55 7.91 -3.40
C MET A 113 7.95 8.49 -3.18
N ALA A 114 8.62 8.93 -4.24
CA ALA A 114 9.97 9.50 -4.13
C ALA A 114 10.00 10.76 -3.26
N TRP A 115 8.96 11.59 -3.30
CA TRP A 115 8.84 12.76 -2.44
C TRP A 115 8.66 12.37 -0.97
N MET A 116 7.75 11.43 -0.67
CA MET A 116 7.53 10.92 0.68
C MET A 116 8.78 10.28 1.27
N LEU A 117 9.45 9.39 0.55
CA LEU A 117 10.67 8.73 1.01
C LEU A 117 11.77 9.74 1.35
N LYS A 118 11.97 10.77 0.51
CA LYS A 118 12.95 11.83 0.79
C LYS A 118 12.55 12.69 1.99
N GLY A 119 11.26 12.91 2.21
CA GLY A 119 10.75 13.63 3.37
C GLY A 119 10.93 12.83 4.65
N PHE A 120 10.52 11.56 4.65
CA PHE A 120 10.60 10.68 5.81
C PHE A 120 12.05 10.42 6.21
N ALA A 121 12.96 10.21 5.25
CA ALA A 121 14.39 10.08 5.54
C ALA A 121 15.03 11.33 6.18
N LYS A 122 14.41 12.51 6.04
CA LYS A 122 14.83 13.71 6.79
C LYS A 122 14.23 13.69 8.20
N GLN A 123 12.93 13.41 8.31
CA GLN A 123 12.23 13.34 9.61
C GLN A 123 12.83 12.29 10.55
N GLU A 124 13.19 11.12 10.02
CA GLU A 124 13.82 10.00 10.78
C GLU A 124 15.17 10.38 11.40
N LYS A 125 15.80 11.48 10.97
CA LYS A 125 17.01 12.01 11.62
C LYS A 125 16.70 12.84 12.86
N GLU A 126 15.47 13.32 12.98
CA GLU A 126 15.00 14.17 14.06
C GLU A 126 14.20 13.36 15.10
N THR A 127 13.35 12.43 14.64
CA THR A 127 12.48 11.60 15.49
C THR A 127 12.15 10.28 14.79
N SER A 128 11.96 9.20 15.55
CA SER A 128 11.55 7.91 15.02
C SER A 128 10.04 7.89 14.76
N PHE A 129 9.59 7.22 13.70
CA PHE A 129 8.15 7.00 13.51
C PHE A 129 7.49 6.28 14.69
N ALA A 130 8.23 5.41 15.39
CA ALA A 130 7.72 4.67 16.55
C ALA A 130 7.29 5.60 17.70
N ASP A 131 7.87 6.79 17.81
CA ASP A 131 7.56 7.77 18.86
C ASP A 131 6.22 8.49 18.61
N HIS A 132 5.68 8.39 17.38
CA HIS A 132 4.43 9.03 16.96
C HIS A 132 3.20 8.14 17.09
N VAL A 133 3.37 6.83 17.35
CA VAL A 133 2.26 5.86 17.37
C VAL A 133 1.98 5.41 18.79
N GLU A 134 0.76 5.64 19.26
CA GLU A 134 0.27 5.10 20.53
C GLU A 134 -0.46 3.78 20.31
N ALA A 135 -0.20 2.77 21.16
CA ALA A 135 -0.85 1.47 21.12
C ALA A 135 -1.14 0.90 22.53
N THR A 136 -1.31 1.79 23.50
CA THR A 136 -1.45 1.49 24.94
C THR A 136 -2.81 0.93 25.30
N HIS A 137 -3.88 1.46 24.71
CA HIS A 137 -5.26 1.10 25.02
C HIS A 137 -5.84 0.19 23.94
N ARG A 138 -6.76 -0.70 24.33
CA ARG A 138 -7.47 -1.60 23.41
C ARG A 138 -8.94 -1.63 23.73
N THR A 139 -9.75 -1.83 22.71
CA THR A 139 -11.17 -2.09 22.88
C THR A 139 -11.36 -3.52 23.40
N ASP A 140 -11.77 -3.65 24.64
CA ASP A 140 -12.01 -4.89 25.37
C ASP A 140 -13.45 -4.99 25.86
N PHE A 141 -14.41 -4.59 25.02
CA PHE A 141 -15.83 -4.83 25.24
C PHE A 141 -16.10 -6.34 25.21
N HIS A 142 -15.80 -7.03 26.30
CA HIS A 142 -16.14 -8.43 26.48
C HIS A 142 -17.67 -8.57 26.46
N HIS A 143 -18.15 -9.45 25.58
CA HIS A 143 -19.42 -10.16 25.69
C HIS A 143 -19.10 -11.62 25.92
#